data_AF-B5II21-F1
#
_entry.id   AF-B5II21-F1
#
_cell.length_a   1.000
_cell.length_b   1.000
_cell.length_c   1.000
_cell.angle_alpha   90.00
_cell.angle_beta   90.00
_cell.angle_gamma   90.00
#
_symmetry.space_group_name_H-M   'P 1'
#
loop_
_entity.id
_entity.type
_entity.pdbx_description
1 polymer ?
#
loop_
_entity_poly.entity_id
_entity_poly.type
_entity_poly.pdbx_seq_one_letter_code
_entity_poly.pdbx_strand_id
1 'polypeptide(L)'
;MAACPAAPGPERGAAERSRLRGRLLEFLKFRVLAAQEAFFTGFGEGQPANEAPANHDPTAEANAAKPVGPAAARLREWLHGLGVREFDRLDDDDLLAVLATARRLYVD
;
A
#
# COMPACT_ATOMS: atom_id res chain seq x y z
N MET A 1 26.29 -5.36 -37.28
CA MET A 1 24.84 -5.47 -37.00
C MET A 1 24.64 -5.19 -35.52
N ALA A 2 24.16 -3.99 -35.18
CA ALA A 2 23.92 -3.60 -33.79
C ALA A 2 22.60 -4.20 -33.32
N ALA A 3 22.63 -4.97 -32.23
CA ALA A 3 21.45 -5.49 -31.59
C ALA A 3 20.65 -4.34 -30.96
N CYS A 4 19.41 -4.15 -31.41
CA CYS A 4 18.45 -3.26 -30.76
C CYS A 4 18.24 -3.74 -29.31
N PRO A 5 18.31 -2.86 -28.29
CA PRO A 5 17.94 -3.24 -26.94
C PRO A 5 16.43 -3.51 -26.90
N ALA A 6 16.08 -4.76 -26.57
CA ALA A 6 14.71 -5.21 -26.39
C ALA A 6 13.95 -4.25 -25.46
N ALA A 7 12.73 -3.89 -25.86
CA ALA A 7 11.83 -3.08 -25.06
C ALA A 7 11.71 -3.66 -23.63
N PRO A 8 11.66 -2.82 -22.59
CA PRO A 8 11.54 -3.29 -21.21
C PRO A 8 10.23 -4.08 -21.07
N GLY A 9 10.34 -5.40 -20.92
CA GLY A 9 9.19 -6.28 -20.68
C GLY A 9 8.51 -6.03 -19.33
N PRO A 10 7.30 -6.57 -19.11
CA PRO A 10 6.52 -6.38 -17.88
C PRO A 10 7.26 -6.81 -16.60
N GLU A 11 8.25 -7.68 -16.73
CA GLU A 11 9.09 -8.17 -15.64
C GLU A 11 9.99 -7.10 -15.03
N ARG A 12 10.42 -6.09 -15.80
CA ARG A 12 11.18 -4.96 -15.26
C ARG A 12 10.33 -4.09 -14.34
N GLY A 13 9.05 -3.89 -14.68
CA GLY A 13 8.12 -3.17 -13.82
C GLY A 13 7.85 -3.90 -12.51
N ALA A 14 7.74 -5.24 -12.55
CA ALA A 14 7.57 -6.04 -11.34
C ALA A 14 8.80 -5.97 -10.41
N ALA A 15 10.02 -6.09 -10.96
CA ALA A 15 11.24 -5.96 -10.18
C ALA A 15 11.43 -4.56 -9.59
N GLU A 16 11.07 -3.51 -10.33
CA GLU A 16 11.11 -2.13 -9.83
C GLU A 16 10.11 -1.92 -8.68
N ARG A 17 8.87 -2.40 -8.81
CA ARG A 17 7.88 -2.38 -7.72
C ARG A 17 8.39 -3.10 -6.49
N SER A 18 8.97 -4.29 -6.62
CA SER A 18 9.54 -5.03 -5.48
C SER A 18 10.64 -4.25 -4.77
N ARG A 19 11.50 -3.54 -5.51
CA ARG A 19 12.54 -2.68 -4.92
C ARG A 19 11.93 -1.47 -4.20
N LEU A 20 10.93 -0.82 -4.80
CA LEU A 20 10.23 0.31 -4.19
C LEU A 20 9.48 -0.10 -2.92
N ARG A 21 8.82 -1.27 -2.90
CA ARG A 21 8.20 -1.84 -1.70
C ARG A 21 9.22 -2.05 -0.58
N GLY A 22 10.37 -2.65 -0.89
CA GLY A 22 11.46 -2.85 0.08
C GLY A 22 12.00 -1.54 0.64
N ARG A 23 12.22 -0.53 -0.22
CA ARG A 23 12.67 0.79 0.21
C ARG A 23 11.62 1.51 1.07
N LEU A 24 10.34 1.37 0.75
CA LEU A 24 9.25 1.93 1.55
C LEU A 24 9.22 1.29 2.95
N LEU A 25 9.44 -0.03 3.06
CA LEU A 25 9.57 -0.70 4.36
C LEU A 25 10.75 -0.15 5.18
N GLU A 26 11.92 0.01 4.57
CA GLU A 26 13.08 0.60 5.25
C GLU A 26 12.82 2.04 5.70
N PHE A 27 12.13 2.84 4.87
CA PHE A 27 11.73 4.19 5.22
C PHE A 27 10.76 4.22 6.41
N LEU A 28 9.81 3.27 6.44
CA LEU A 28 8.82 3.15 7.51
C LEU A 28 9.44 2.66 8.82
N LYS A 29 10.53 1.89 8.79
CA LYS A 29 11.16 1.27 9.96
C LYS A 29 11.24 2.18 11.18
N PHE A 30 11.93 3.32 11.08
CA PHE A 30 12.14 4.19 12.24
C PHE A 30 10.85 4.87 12.72
N ARG A 31 9.90 5.11 11.82
CA ARG A 31 8.65 5.78 12.16
C ARG A 31 7.66 4.85 12.82
N VAL A 32 7.59 3.61 12.32
CA VAL A 32 6.82 2.55 12.96
C VAL A 32 7.45 2.19 14.30
N LEU A 33 8.78 2.10 14.42
CA LEU A 33 9.40 1.84 15.73
C LEU A 33 9.15 2.96 16.75
N ALA A 34 9.06 4.22 16.30
CA ALA A 34 8.79 5.35 17.18
C ALA A 34 7.32 5.45 17.64
N ALA A 35 6.36 5.16 16.75
CA ALA A 35 4.93 5.31 17.01
C ALA A 35 4.20 3.97 17.26
N GLN A 36 4.84 2.83 17.00
CA GLN A 36 4.32 1.47 17.13
C GLN A 36 2.89 1.32 16.58
N GLU A 37 1.97 0.72 17.34
CA GLU A 37 0.56 0.56 16.97
C GLU A 37 -0.15 1.90 16.70
N ALA A 38 0.28 2.98 17.35
CA ALA A 38 -0.28 4.31 17.12
C ALA A 38 0.05 4.88 15.73
N PHE A 39 1.05 4.33 15.04
CA PHE A 39 1.29 4.65 13.63
C PHE A 39 0.11 4.19 12.74
N PHE A 40 -0.40 2.99 12.98
CA PHE A 40 -1.37 2.34 12.09
C PHE A 40 -2.82 2.80 12.30
N THR A 41 -3.15 3.33 13.49
CA THR A 41 -4.48 3.88 13.79
C THR A 41 -4.86 5.06 12.90
N GLY A 42 -3.89 5.88 12.47
CA GLY A 42 -4.12 6.98 11.52
C GLY A 42 -4.56 6.52 10.13
N PHE A 43 -4.28 5.27 9.76
CA PHE A 43 -4.64 4.72 8.44
C PHE A 43 -5.99 3.98 8.45
N GLY A 44 -6.60 3.75 9.61
CA GLY A 44 -7.92 3.11 9.73
C GLY A 44 -7.89 1.60 9.95
N GLU A 45 -6.72 1.01 10.26
CA GLU A 45 -6.53 -0.42 10.54
C GLU A 45 -7.09 -0.89 11.90
N GLY A 46 -8.10 -0.20 12.43
CA GLY A 46 -8.79 -0.51 13.68
C GLY A 46 -10.26 -0.08 13.71
N GLN A 47 -10.84 0.30 12.57
CA GLN A 47 -12.25 0.66 12.51
C GLN A 47 -13.05 -0.56 12.03
N PRO A 48 -13.93 -1.17 12.87
CA PRO A 48 -14.91 -2.10 12.34
C PRO A 48 -15.69 -1.34 11.28
N ALA A 49 -15.78 -1.91 10.08
CA ALA A 49 -16.53 -1.33 8.97
C ALA A 49 -17.88 -0.87 9.51
N ASN A 50 -18.07 0.45 9.54
CA ASN A 50 -19.29 1.08 10.02
C ASN A 50 -20.46 0.34 9.37
N GLU A 51 -21.28 -0.32 10.20
CA GLU A 51 -22.38 -1.18 9.79
C GLU A 51 -23.19 -0.46 8.70
N ALA A 52 -23.03 -0.92 7.46
CA ALA A 52 -23.89 -0.47 6.37
C ALA A 52 -25.32 -0.86 6.76
N PRO A 53 -26.29 0.09 6.76
CA PRO A 53 -27.66 -0.27 7.03
C PRO A 53 -28.09 -1.33 6.01
N ALA A 54 -28.61 -2.43 6.53
CA ALA A 54 -29.03 -3.61 5.81
C ALA A 54 -29.97 -3.27 4.64
N ASN A 55 -29.42 -3.11 3.45
CA ASN A 55 -30.15 -3.32 2.20
C ASN A 55 -29.51 -4.51 1.50
N HIS A 56 -30.12 -5.67 1.75
CA HIS A 56 -29.74 -6.96 1.18
C HIS A 56 -30.21 -6.97 -0.28
N ASP A 57 -29.33 -6.60 -1.22
CA ASP A 57 -29.48 -6.95 -2.62
C ASP A 57 -28.49 -8.10 -2.94
N PRO A 58 -28.98 -9.34 -3.17
CA PRO A 58 -28.13 -10.50 -3.35
C PRO A 58 -27.55 -10.64 -4.78
N THR A 59 -27.61 -9.60 -5.63
CA THR A 59 -27.15 -9.70 -7.04
C THR A 59 -25.89 -8.88 -7.36
N ALA A 60 -24.98 -8.74 -6.40
CA ALA A 60 -23.65 -8.17 -6.64
C ALA A 60 -22.56 -9.25 -6.62
N GLU A 61 -22.74 -10.30 -7.41
CA GLU A 61 -21.63 -11.20 -7.76
C GLU A 61 -20.60 -10.46 -8.64
N ALA A 62 -19.33 -10.69 -8.33
CA ALA A 62 -18.16 -10.40 -9.16
C ALA A 62 -17.64 -8.95 -9.25
N ASN A 63 -17.75 -8.15 -8.19
CA ASN A 63 -16.66 -7.23 -7.87
C ASN A 63 -16.30 -7.45 -6.41
N ALA A 64 -15.34 -8.36 -6.18
CA ALA A 64 -14.56 -8.33 -4.94
C ALA A 64 -14.02 -6.91 -4.83
N ALA A 65 -14.72 -6.08 -4.06
CA ALA A 65 -14.33 -4.74 -3.73
C ALA A 65 -13.00 -4.90 -3.02
N LYS A 66 -11.93 -4.84 -3.82
CA LYS A 66 -10.57 -4.63 -3.37
C LYS A 66 -10.73 -3.51 -2.35
N PRO A 67 -10.36 -3.70 -1.08
CA PRO A 67 -10.44 -2.63 -0.12
C PRO A 67 -9.34 -1.66 -0.55
N VAL A 68 -9.62 -0.83 -1.57
CA VAL A 68 -8.96 0.44 -1.82
C VAL A 68 -9.47 1.33 -0.70
N GLY A 69 -9.08 0.96 0.52
CA GLY A 69 -9.53 1.60 1.73
C GLY A 69 -8.88 2.97 1.83
N PRO A 70 -9.41 3.84 2.70
CA PRO A 70 -8.80 5.14 3.00
C PRO A 70 -7.34 5.03 3.47
N ALA A 71 -6.88 3.84 3.89
CA ALA A 71 -5.51 3.58 4.32
C ALA A 71 -4.45 3.86 3.23
N ALA A 72 -4.65 3.37 1.99
CA ALA A 72 -3.68 3.58 0.91
C ALA A 72 -3.58 5.06 0.52
N ALA A 73 -4.73 5.73 0.40
CA ALA A 73 -4.81 7.15 0.12
C ALA A 73 -4.15 8.00 1.22
N ARG A 74 -4.45 7.71 2.50
CA ARG A 74 -3.83 8.39 3.64
C ARG A 74 -2.32 8.17 3.73
N LEU A 75 -1.84 6.96 3.42
CA LEU A 75 -0.40 6.70 3.34
C LEU A 75 0.24 7.52 2.23
N ARG A 76 -0.40 7.60 1.06
CA ARG A 76 0.09 8.42 -0.05
C ARG A 76 0.12 9.91 0.31
N GLU A 77 -0.95 10.43 0.91
CA GLU A 77 -1.01 11.82 1.41
C GLU A 77 0.08 12.10 2.43
N TRP A 78 0.29 11.19 3.38
CA TRP A 78 1.35 11.31 4.38
C TRP A 78 2.74 11.30 3.75
N LEU A 79 3.01 10.42 2.77
CA LEU A 79 4.26 10.41 2.02
C LEU A 79 4.48 11.71 1.26
N HIS A 80 3.43 12.25 0.65
CA HIS A 80 3.46 13.53 -0.06
C HIS A 80 3.72 14.70 0.88
N GLY A 81 3.14 14.71 2.09
CA GLY A 81 3.39 15.72 3.12
C GLY A 81 4.85 15.77 3.59
N LEU A 82 5.61 14.70 3.36
CA LEU A 82 7.05 14.60 3.64
C LEU A 82 7.92 14.92 2.43
N GLY A 83 7.31 15.25 1.29
CA GLY A 83 7.98 15.48 0.01
C GLY A 83 8.43 14.20 -0.71
N VAL A 84 8.00 13.02 -0.25
CA VAL A 84 8.43 11.74 -0.82
C VAL A 84 7.47 11.31 -1.93
N ARG A 85 7.89 11.49 -3.19
CA ARG A 85 7.09 11.16 -4.39
C ARG A 85 7.57 9.92 -5.15
N GLU A 86 8.67 9.30 -4.73
CA GLU A 86 9.22 8.12 -5.44
C GLU A 86 8.29 6.90 -5.39
N PHE A 87 7.46 6.81 -4.35
CA PHE A 87 6.49 5.74 -4.14
C PHE A 87 5.16 5.96 -4.87
N ASP A 88 5.01 7.05 -5.62
CA ASP A 88 3.78 7.33 -6.39
C ASP A 88 3.57 6.31 -7.52
N ARG A 89 4.64 5.59 -7.91
CA ARG A 89 4.60 4.47 -8.85
C ARG A 89 4.02 3.18 -8.27
N LEU A 90 3.80 3.12 -6.96
CA LEU A 90 3.17 1.99 -6.30
C LEU A 90 1.65 2.14 -6.34
N ASP A 91 0.98 1.09 -6.78
CA ASP A 91 -0.47 1.01 -6.76
C ASP A 91 -0.96 0.86 -5.32
N ASP A 92 -2.25 1.09 -5.09
CA ASP A 92 -2.83 1.00 -3.74
C ASP A 92 -2.65 -0.38 -3.10
N ASP A 93 -2.62 -1.43 -3.93
CA ASP A 93 -2.34 -2.81 -3.50
C ASP A 93 -0.93 -2.96 -2.92
N ASP A 94 0.06 -2.37 -3.58
CA ASP A 94 1.45 -2.38 -3.14
C ASP A 94 1.59 -1.64 -1.81
N LEU A 95 0.93 -0.49 -1.68
CA LEU A 95 0.95 0.34 -0.48
C LEU A 95 0.32 -0.39 0.72
N LEU A 96 -0.82 -1.04 0.53
CA LEU A 96 -1.48 -1.85 1.55
C LEU A 96 -0.65 -3.08 1.93
N ALA A 97 -0.06 -3.77 0.95
CA ALA A 97 0.82 -4.90 1.21
C ALA A 97 2.05 -4.48 2.02
N VAL A 98 2.61 -3.30 1.75
CA VAL A 98 3.72 -2.74 2.53
C VAL A 98 3.30 -2.38 3.94
N LEU A 99 2.12 -1.76 4.15
CA LEU A 99 1.60 -1.47 5.50
C LEU A 99 1.41 -2.75 6.32
N ALA A 100 0.74 -3.75 5.75
CA ALA A 100 0.52 -5.04 6.42
C ALA A 100 1.85 -5.72 6.77
N THR A 101 2.84 -5.66 5.86
CA THR A 101 4.18 -6.20 6.09
C THR A 101 4.92 -5.42 7.18
N ALA A 102 4.87 -4.08 7.17
CA ALA A 102 5.50 -3.22 8.17
C ALA A 102 4.94 -3.49 9.57
N ARG A 103 3.63 -3.66 9.69
CA ARG A 103 2.97 -4.01 10.96
C ARG A 103 3.50 -5.35 11.49
N ARG A 104 3.50 -6.40 10.66
CA ARG A 104 4.01 -7.72 11.05
C ARG A 104 5.50 -7.73 11.40
N LEU A 105 6.31 -6.84 10.82
CA LEU A 105 7.75 -6.83 11.07
C LEU A 105 8.17 -5.98 12.28
N TYR A 106 7.38 -4.97 12.64
CA TYR A 106 7.78 -3.95 13.61
C TYR A 106 6.87 -3.84 14.83
N VAL A 107 5.70 -4.50 14.81
CA VAL A 107 4.72 -4.49 15.90
C VAL A 107 4.49 -5.89 16.46
N ASP A 108 4.35 -6.88 15.59
CA ASP A 108 4.31 -8.31 15.94
C ASP A 108 5.73 -8.82 16.25
#